data_AF-A0AA96QN26-F1
#
_entry.id   AF-A0AA96QN26-F1
#
_cell.length_a   1.000
_cell.length_b   1.000
_cell.length_c   1.000
_cell.angle_alpha   90.00
_cell.angle_beta   90.00
_cell.angle_gamma   90.00
#
_symmetry.space_group_name_H-M   'P 1'
#
loop_
_entity.id
_entity.type
_entity.pdbx_description
1 polymer ?
#
loop_
_entity_poly.entity_id
_entity_poly.type
_entity_poly.pdbx_seq_one_letter_code
_entity_poly.pdbx_strand_id
1 'polypeptide(L)'
;MVIAREQPDRPVVAVVGGIGATTAMLHRYATVIEDLAGLSTRVIPTDYGLHAVRLDVDIVFLARTSPERMQRVRDLAAGLPIITDQDTTAIALTAALLTTLSRAGRAPHDSSIVITSAHTMPTLCELVLMAGIGDITTWNPVDAFTFPLPRIASGADAVVNLVGSGGRFAWSRHAAPAVIVPDTGRDPLLALPGLLLAFARHPDARLTIDIQHACALALAAGTPAGEQVPRRPDHPLVERIADAATLALHPQGSPR
;
A
#
# COMPACT_ATOMS: atom_id res chain seq x y z
N MET A 1 22.98 -40.63 -14.97
CA MET A 1 22.61 -40.32 -13.57
C MET A 1 22.51 -38.81 -13.47
N VAL A 2 21.30 -38.26 -13.61
CA VAL A 2 21.05 -36.82 -13.64
C VAL A 2 21.01 -36.34 -12.19
N ILE A 3 21.94 -35.47 -11.83
CA ILE A 3 21.97 -34.80 -10.54
C ILE A 3 20.76 -33.87 -10.52
N ALA A 4 19.82 -34.15 -9.60
CA ALA A 4 18.72 -33.24 -9.29
C ALA A 4 19.32 -31.89 -8.92
N ARG A 5 19.05 -30.86 -9.73
CA ARG A 5 19.28 -29.48 -9.29
C ARG A 5 18.39 -29.26 -8.08
N GLU A 6 18.99 -29.08 -6.91
CA GLU A 6 18.31 -28.45 -5.78
C GLU A 6 17.68 -27.17 -6.32
N GLN A 7 16.36 -27.13 -6.27
CA GLN A 7 15.59 -25.94 -6.58
C GLN A 7 16.02 -24.92 -5.51
N PRO A 8 16.54 -23.73 -5.89
CA PRO A 8 16.95 -22.75 -4.89
C PRO A 8 15.77 -22.52 -3.95
N ASP A 9 16.08 -22.47 -2.66
CA ASP A 9 15.07 -22.32 -1.62
C ASP A 9 14.20 -21.10 -1.95
N ARG A 10 12.89 -21.31 -2.04
CA ARG A 10 11.99 -20.24 -2.48
C ARG A 10 11.92 -19.20 -1.37
N PRO A 11 12.00 -17.89 -1.68
CA PRO A 11 11.89 -16.86 -0.66
C PRO A 11 10.59 -17.01 0.14
N VAL A 12 10.73 -16.99 1.46
CA VAL A 12 9.64 -17.16 2.43
C VAL A 12 9.21 -15.80 2.97
N VAL A 13 7.91 -15.52 2.88
CA VAL A 13 7.31 -14.30 3.42
C VAL A 13 6.62 -14.60 4.75
N ALA A 14 7.03 -13.94 5.83
CA ALA A 14 6.26 -13.92 7.06
C ALA A 14 5.06 -12.99 6.93
N VAL A 15 3.84 -13.52 7.06
CA VAL A 15 2.60 -12.74 7.14
C VAL A 15 2.22 -12.62 8.60
N VAL A 16 2.55 -11.48 9.20
CA VAL A 16 2.41 -11.25 10.64
C VAL A 16 1.19 -10.38 10.92
N GLY A 17 0.30 -10.87 11.78
CA GLY A 17 -0.84 -10.10 12.23
C GLY A 17 -0.50 -9.12 13.36
N GLY A 18 -1.27 -8.04 13.42
CA GLY A 18 -1.38 -7.14 14.56
C GLY A 18 -2.72 -7.29 15.29
N ILE A 19 -3.05 -6.32 16.16
CA ILE A 19 -4.28 -6.38 16.97
C ILE A 19 -5.48 -6.23 16.03
N GLY A 20 -6.44 -7.16 16.11
CA GLY A 20 -7.62 -7.18 15.24
C GLY A 20 -7.40 -7.80 13.86
N ALA A 21 -6.18 -8.25 13.54
CA ALA A 21 -5.97 -9.13 12.39
C ALA A 21 -6.56 -10.51 12.69
N THR A 22 -7.54 -10.95 11.90
CA THR A 22 -8.08 -12.30 12.04
C THR A 22 -7.20 -13.30 11.30
N THR A 23 -7.11 -14.53 11.80
CA THR A 23 -6.38 -15.63 11.13
C THR A 23 -6.86 -15.84 9.69
N ALA A 24 -8.17 -15.70 9.45
CA ALA A 24 -8.76 -15.79 8.10
C ALA A 24 -8.24 -14.68 7.16
N MET A 25 -8.07 -13.46 7.65
CA MET A 25 -7.50 -12.36 6.87
C MET A 25 -6.03 -12.64 6.53
N LEU A 26 -5.24 -13.12 7.49
CA LEU A 26 -3.83 -13.44 7.27
C LEU A 26 -3.66 -14.59 6.27
N HIS A 27 -4.48 -15.64 6.35
CA HIS A 27 -4.49 -16.71 5.36
C HIS A 27 -4.91 -16.21 3.98
N ARG A 28 -5.87 -15.27 3.90
CA ARG A 28 -6.24 -14.67 2.62
C ARG A 28 -5.06 -13.92 1.99
N TYR A 29 -4.28 -13.18 2.77
CA TYR A 29 -3.06 -12.55 2.29
C TYR A 29 -2.03 -13.58 1.82
N ALA A 30 -1.76 -14.59 2.64
CA ALA A 30 -0.88 -15.70 2.30
C ALA A 30 -1.26 -16.37 0.96
N THR A 31 -2.53 -16.75 0.78
CA THR A 31 -3.02 -17.37 -0.46
C THR A 31 -2.81 -16.47 -1.67
N VAL A 32 -3.09 -15.17 -1.56
CA VAL A 32 -2.90 -14.24 -2.70
C VAL A 32 -1.42 -14.07 -3.05
N ILE A 33 -0.54 -14.06 -2.04
CA ILE A 33 0.91 -13.99 -2.24
C ILE A 33 1.42 -15.28 -2.92
N GLU A 34 1.02 -16.45 -2.43
CA GLU A 34 1.42 -17.74 -2.98
C GLU A 34 0.93 -17.92 -4.42
N ASP A 35 -0.34 -17.58 -4.68
CA ASP A 35 -0.96 -17.72 -6.00
C ASP A 35 -0.34 -16.76 -7.02
N LEU A 36 -0.22 -15.47 -6.67
CA LEU A 36 0.15 -14.45 -7.66
C LEU A 36 1.64 -14.14 -7.73
N ALA A 37 2.38 -14.25 -6.62
CA ALA A 37 3.82 -14.01 -6.59
C ALA A 37 4.65 -15.30 -6.57
N GLY A 38 4.04 -16.47 -6.35
CA GLY A 38 4.74 -17.75 -6.30
C GLY A 38 5.67 -17.92 -5.10
N LEU A 39 5.57 -17.04 -4.09
CA LEU A 39 6.40 -17.02 -2.89
C LEU A 39 5.78 -17.88 -1.80
N SER A 40 6.61 -18.61 -1.05
CA SER A 40 6.14 -19.38 0.09
C SER A 40 5.76 -18.45 1.24
N THR A 41 4.70 -18.76 1.98
CA THR A 41 4.28 -17.90 3.11
C THR A 41 4.25 -18.64 4.43
N ARG A 42 4.52 -17.91 5.51
CA ARG A 42 4.38 -18.37 6.89
C ARG A 42 3.47 -17.40 7.63
N VAL A 43 2.26 -17.84 7.95
CA VAL A 43 1.30 -17.03 8.72
C VAL A 43 1.66 -17.07 10.20
N ILE A 44 1.81 -15.91 10.81
CA ILE A 44 2.15 -15.74 12.23
C ILE A 44 1.01 -14.95 12.88
N PRO A 45 0.00 -15.64 13.45
CA PRO A 45 -1.10 -14.98 14.12
C PRO A 45 -0.63 -14.32 15.42
N THR A 46 -1.24 -13.17 15.72
CA THR A 46 -0.75 -12.20 16.69
C THR A 46 -0.85 -12.63 18.15
N ASP A 47 -1.70 -13.62 18.44
CA ASP A 47 -2.24 -13.77 19.79
C ASP A 47 -1.18 -14.19 20.83
N TYR A 48 -0.05 -14.77 20.40
CA TYR A 48 1.00 -15.25 21.32
C TYR A 48 2.41 -15.17 20.70
N GLY A 49 3.13 -14.09 20.99
CA GLY A 49 4.60 -14.14 21.10
C GLY A 49 5.42 -13.99 19.82
N LEU A 50 5.61 -12.75 19.36
CA LEU A 50 6.79 -12.38 18.54
C LEU A 50 8.12 -12.63 19.30
N HIS A 51 8.08 -12.78 20.63
CA HIS A 51 9.25 -12.95 21.49
C HIS A 51 9.97 -14.29 21.33
N ALA A 52 9.37 -15.29 20.68
CA ALA A 52 9.93 -16.64 20.56
C ALA A 52 10.17 -17.09 19.10
N VAL A 53 9.79 -16.27 18.12
CA VAL A 53 9.88 -16.67 16.71
C VAL A 53 11.22 -16.22 16.14
N ARG A 54 12.12 -17.17 15.91
CA ARG A 54 13.18 -16.97 14.92
C ARG A 54 12.50 -16.86 13.55
N LEU A 55 12.58 -15.68 12.97
CA LEU A 55 12.08 -15.41 11.63
C LEU A 55 13.10 -15.98 10.63
N ASP A 56 13.01 -17.29 10.41
CA ASP A 56 13.66 -17.96 9.28
C ASP A 56 12.82 -17.71 8.02
N VAL A 57 12.89 -16.47 7.53
CA VAL A 57 12.13 -15.88 6.43
C VAL A 57 12.97 -14.79 5.76
N ASP A 58 12.64 -14.46 4.51
CA ASP A 58 13.37 -13.48 3.71
C ASP A 58 12.72 -12.10 3.72
N ILE A 59 11.40 -12.04 3.89
CA ILE A 59 10.61 -10.80 3.84
C ILE A 59 9.53 -10.85 4.90
N VAL A 60 9.23 -9.70 5.52
CA VAL A 60 8.16 -9.58 6.51
C VAL A 60 7.05 -8.65 6.00
N PHE A 61 5.83 -9.17 5.95
CA PHE A 61 4.62 -8.39 5.75
C PHE A 61 3.83 -8.23 7.05
N LEU A 62 3.56 -6.99 7.43
CA LEU A 62 2.86 -6.62 8.65
C LEU A 62 1.43 -6.17 8.35
N ALA A 63 0.45 -6.92 8.81
CA ALA A 63 -0.97 -6.59 8.66
C ALA A 63 -1.53 -6.04 9.98
N ARG A 64 -2.26 -4.91 9.95
CA ARG A 64 -2.97 -4.29 11.09
C ARG A 64 -2.09 -4.09 12.33
N THR A 65 -0.83 -3.71 12.13
CA THR A 65 0.17 -3.66 13.20
C THR A 65 0.28 -2.25 13.79
N SER A 66 0.29 -2.15 15.13
CA SER A 66 0.50 -0.87 15.82
C SER A 66 1.96 -0.38 15.68
N PRO A 67 2.23 0.94 15.78
CA PRO A 67 3.59 1.48 15.67
C PRO A 67 4.58 0.85 16.65
N GLU A 68 4.19 0.64 17.90
CA GLU A 68 5.03 -0.02 18.92
C GLU A 68 5.43 -1.43 18.52
N ARG A 69 4.50 -2.20 17.93
CA ARG A 69 4.77 -3.57 17.50
C ARG A 69 5.57 -3.60 16.21
N MET A 70 5.32 -2.67 15.29
CA MET A 70 6.13 -2.49 14.10
C MET A 70 7.60 -2.26 14.47
N GLN A 71 7.87 -1.46 15.50
CA GLN A 71 9.23 -1.26 15.99
C GLN A 71 9.84 -2.55 16.53
N ARG A 72 9.11 -3.32 17.33
CA ARG A 72 9.60 -4.63 17.82
C ARG A 72 9.92 -5.60 16.69
N VAL A 73 9.10 -5.64 15.64
CA VAL A 73 9.37 -6.50 14.48
C VAL A 73 10.60 -6.00 13.71
N ARG A 74 10.78 -4.68 13.55
CA ARG A 74 12.00 -4.10 12.96
C ARG A 74 13.26 -4.52 13.72
N ASP A 75 13.20 -4.54 15.04
CA ASP A 75 14.34 -4.95 15.88
C ASP A 75 14.64 -6.46 15.72
N LEU A 76 13.61 -7.30 15.58
CA LEU A 76 13.73 -8.75 15.40
C LEU A 76 14.14 -9.17 13.99
N ALA A 77 13.64 -8.47 12.97
CA ALA A 77 13.84 -8.75 11.56
C ALA A 77 14.99 -7.90 10.98
N ALA A 78 15.96 -7.51 11.81
CA ALA A 78 17.01 -6.56 11.45
C ALA A 78 17.70 -6.96 10.12
N GLY A 79 17.59 -6.09 9.12
CA GLY A 79 18.16 -6.29 7.77
C GLY A 79 17.20 -6.87 6.75
N LEU A 80 16.06 -7.45 7.16
CA LEU A 80 15.04 -7.95 6.25
C LEU A 80 14.16 -6.81 5.73
N PRO A 81 13.66 -6.90 4.49
CA PRO A 81 12.61 -6.03 4.00
C PRO A 81 11.33 -6.17 4.81
N ILE A 82 10.74 -5.03 5.19
CA ILE A 82 9.48 -4.96 5.92
C ILE A 82 8.50 -4.11 5.13
N ILE A 83 7.35 -4.70 4.80
CA ILE A 83 6.24 -4.04 4.12
C ILE A 83 5.02 -4.09 5.04
N THR A 84 4.28 -2.99 5.14
CA THR A 84 3.06 -2.93 5.95
C THR A 84 1.82 -2.86 5.06
N ASP A 85 0.67 -3.24 5.61
CA ASP A 85 -0.61 -3.02 4.96
C ASP A 85 -0.92 -1.52 4.77
N GLN A 86 -0.41 -0.64 5.63
CA GLN A 86 -0.48 0.81 5.45
C GLN A 86 0.31 1.27 4.23
N ASP A 87 1.51 0.73 4.00
CA ASP A 87 2.33 1.05 2.83
C ASP A 87 1.60 0.72 1.53
N THR A 88 1.04 -0.50 1.44
CA THR A 88 0.34 -0.96 0.24
C THR A 88 -1.02 -0.30 0.07
N THR A 89 -1.69 0.06 1.18
CA THR A 89 -2.90 0.90 1.12
C THR A 89 -2.58 2.30 0.60
N ALA A 90 -1.49 2.93 1.05
CA ALA A 90 -1.11 4.26 0.60
C ALA A 90 -0.78 4.27 -0.90
N ILE A 91 -0.14 3.21 -1.42
CA ILE A 91 0.05 2.98 -2.86
C ILE A 91 -1.30 2.94 -3.58
N ALA A 92 -2.25 2.13 -3.10
CA ALA A 92 -3.57 2.00 -3.72
C ALA A 92 -4.36 3.31 -3.71
N LEU A 93 -4.33 4.06 -2.61
CA LEU A 93 -5.00 5.37 -2.51
C LEU A 93 -4.37 6.41 -3.44
N THR A 94 -3.04 6.42 -3.54
CA THR A 94 -2.33 7.30 -4.48
C THR A 94 -2.66 6.95 -5.92
N ALA A 95 -2.71 5.65 -6.26
CA ALA A 95 -3.15 5.21 -7.59
C ALA A 95 -4.60 5.58 -7.89
N ALA A 96 -5.49 5.45 -6.89
CA ALA A 96 -6.89 5.87 -6.99
C ALA A 96 -7.03 7.37 -7.27
N LEU A 97 -6.22 8.18 -6.59
CA LEU A 97 -6.17 9.61 -6.79
C LEU A 97 -5.68 9.97 -8.19
N LEU A 98 -4.54 9.43 -8.60
CA LEU A 98 -3.96 9.68 -9.93
C LEU A 98 -4.93 9.27 -11.06
N THR A 99 -5.59 8.13 -10.91
CA THR A 99 -6.61 7.66 -11.86
C THR A 99 -7.81 8.60 -11.90
N THR A 100 -8.25 9.09 -10.73
CA THR A 100 -9.38 10.02 -10.61
C THR A 100 -9.07 11.35 -11.31
N LEU A 101 -7.89 11.94 -11.06
CA LEU A 101 -7.47 13.20 -11.65
C LEU A 101 -7.27 13.07 -13.17
N SER A 102 -6.56 12.03 -13.60
CA SER A 102 -6.32 11.76 -15.03
C SER A 102 -7.63 11.66 -15.82
N ARG A 103 -8.65 10.99 -15.27
CA ARG A 103 -9.97 10.87 -15.91
C ARG A 103 -10.77 12.14 -15.92
N ALA A 104 -10.55 13.01 -14.93
CA ALA A 104 -11.11 14.35 -14.93
C ALA A 104 -10.34 15.31 -15.87
N GLY A 105 -9.28 14.83 -16.56
CA GLY A 105 -8.44 15.66 -17.41
C GLY A 105 -7.57 16.65 -16.63
N ARG A 106 -7.30 16.37 -15.35
CA ARG A 106 -6.54 17.24 -14.45
C ARG A 106 -5.12 16.75 -14.27
N ALA A 107 -4.17 17.66 -14.35
CA ALA A 107 -2.79 17.39 -14.03
C ALA A 107 -2.58 17.42 -12.50
N PRO A 108 -1.74 16.53 -11.93
CA PRO A 108 -1.47 16.52 -10.49
C PRO A 108 -1.08 17.89 -9.92
N HIS A 109 -0.19 18.61 -10.60
CA HIS A 109 0.34 19.90 -10.14
C HIS A 109 -0.69 21.04 -10.11
N ASP A 110 -1.78 20.91 -10.87
CA ASP A 110 -2.88 21.87 -10.90
C ASP A 110 -4.06 21.43 -10.02
N SER A 111 -3.92 20.30 -9.31
CA SER A 111 -5.02 19.71 -8.54
C SER A 111 -4.95 20.09 -7.06
N SER A 112 -6.12 20.39 -6.48
CA SER A 112 -6.31 20.58 -5.05
C SER A 112 -7.02 19.39 -4.43
N ILE A 113 -6.48 18.82 -3.36
CA ILE A 113 -7.08 17.67 -2.68
C ILE A 113 -7.26 17.92 -1.19
N VAL A 114 -8.21 17.18 -0.60
CA VAL A 114 -8.37 17.12 0.86
C VAL A 114 -8.06 15.71 1.36
N ILE A 115 -7.22 15.58 2.39
CA ILE A 115 -6.96 14.32 3.08
C ILE A 115 -7.55 14.40 4.49
N THR A 116 -8.54 13.56 4.78
CA THR A 116 -9.11 13.49 6.14
C THR A 116 -8.25 12.61 7.04
N SER A 117 -8.11 12.99 8.31
CA SER A 117 -7.33 12.28 9.33
C SER A 117 -5.92 11.86 8.87
N ALA A 118 -5.23 12.72 8.10
CA ALA A 118 -3.92 12.44 7.51
C ALA A 118 -2.87 11.87 8.49
N HIS A 119 -2.94 12.25 9.77
CA HIS A 119 -2.09 11.72 10.84
C HIS A 119 -2.17 10.20 11.05
N THR A 120 -3.23 9.53 10.57
CA THR A 120 -3.38 8.06 10.67
C THR A 120 -2.61 7.32 9.58
N MET A 121 -2.18 8.02 8.51
CA MET A 121 -1.41 7.45 7.41
C MET A 121 -0.40 8.48 6.86
N PRO A 122 0.68 8.81 7.60
CA PRO A 122 1.65 9.84 7.18
C PRO A 122 2.27 9.58 5.81
N THR A 123 2.59 8.32 5.50
CA THR A 123 3.16 7.89 4.20
C THR A 123 2.30 8.32 3.00
N LEU A 124 0.98 8.43 3.17
CA LEU A 124 0.11 8.90 2.09
C LEU A 124 0.43 10.35 1.71
N CYS A 125 0.69 11.23 2.68
CA CYS A 125 1.02 12.62 2.39
C CYS A 125 2.34 12.72 1.62
N GLU A 126 3.34 11.94 2.02
CA GLU A 126 4.63 11.86 1.33
C GLU A 126 4.46 11.36 -0.11
N LEU A 127 3.65 10.31 -0.33
CA LEU A 127 3.39 9.78 -1.67
C LEU A 127 2.62 10.74 -2.57
N VAL A 128 1.64 11.44 -2.02
CA VAL A 128 0.84 12.43 -2.76
C VAL A 128 1.71 13.62 -3.16
N LEU A 129 2.63 14.06 -2.27
CA LEU A 129 3.63 15.07 -2.61
C LEU A 129 4.58 14.57 -3.69
N MET A 130 5.08 13.33 -3.56
CA MET A 130 5.94 12.70 -4.57
C MET A 130 5.25 12.56 -5.94
N ALA A 131 3.93 12.33 -5.93
CA ALA A 131 3.09 12.31 -7.12
C ALA A 131 2.86 13.69 -7.76
N GLY A 132 3.38 14.75 -7.15
CA GLY A 132 3.35 16.11 -7.68
C GLY A 132 2.01 16.81 -7.53
N ILE A 133 1.22 16.49 -6.50
CA ILE A 133 -0.02 17.20 -6.21
C ILE A 133 0.27 18.64 -5.76
N GLY A 134 -0.38 19.61 -6.40
CA GLY A 134 -0.10 21.03 -6.22
C GLY A 134 -0.59 21.62 -4.90
N ASP A 135 -1.79 21.22 -4.45
CA ASP A 135 -2.38 21.71 -3.21
C ASP A 135 -2.98 20.57 -2.38
N ILE A 136 -2.60 20.50 -1.11
CA ILE A 136 -3.00 19.46 -0.16
C ILE A 136 -3.52 20.13 1.10
N THR A 137 -4.82 19.97 1.36
CA THR A 137 -5.44 20.38 2.62
C THR A 137 -5.69 19.17 3.51
N THR A 138 -5.20 19.19 4.75
CA THR A 138 -5.52 18.16 5.75
C THR A 138 -6.68 18.59 6.62
N TRP A 139 -7.58 17.66 6.97
CA TRP A 139 -8.72 17.94 7.84
C TRP A 139 -8.90 16.84 8.89
N ASN A 140 -9.27 17.19 10.12
CA ASN A 140 -9.51 16.22 11.19
C ASN A 140 -10.97 16.31 11.71
N PRO A 141 -11.62 15.18 12.06
CA PRO A 141 -12.93 15.21 12.72
C PRO A 141 -13.06 16.14 13.93
N VAL A 142 -11.97 16.40 14.67
CA VAL A 142 -11.99 17.35 15.79
C VAL A 142 -12.26 18.79 15.33
N ASP A 143 -11.95 19.11 14.07
CA ASP A 143 -12.14 20.44 13.48
C ASP A 143 -13.57 20.62 12.94
N ALA A 144 -14.39 19.56 12.90
CA ALA A 144 -15.68 19.54 12.22
C ALA A 144 -16.67 20.62 12.70
N PHE A 145 -16.57 21.04 13.96
CA PHE A 145 -17.43 22.07 14.53
C PHE A 145 -17.12 23.46 13.96
N THR A 146 -15.83 23.78 13.82
CA THR A 146 -15.37 25.09 13.34
C THR A 146 -15.27 25.13 11.81
N PHE A 147 -14.81 24.02 11.22
CA PHE A 147 -14.53 23.86 9.80
C PHE A 147 -15.21 22.59 9.27
N PRO A 148 -16.48 22.65 8.88
CA PRO A 148 -17.18 21.49 8.33
C PRO A 148 -16.50 20.98 7.06
N LEU A 149 -16.28 19.67 6.96
CA LEU A 149 -15.61 19.05 5.81
C LEU A 149 -16.24 19.44 4.45
N PRO A 150 -17.58 19.51 4.27
CA PRO A 150 -18.17 19.92 2.98
C PRO A 150 -17.74 21.33 2.55
N ARG A 151 -17.43 22.22 3.50
CA ARG A 151 -16.95 23.57 3.21
C ARG A 151 -15.49 23.56 2.79
N ILE A 152 -14.67 22.78 3.48
CA ILE A 152 -13.23 22.65 3.19
C ILE A 152 -12.99 21.96 1.85
N ALA A 153 -13.79 20.92 1.56
CA ALA A 153 -13.72 20.21 0.29
C ALA A 153 -14.43 20.94 -0.87
N SER A 154 -15.00 22.13 -0.63
CA SER A 154 -15.61 22.93 -1.69
C SER A 154 -14.52 23.44 -2.63
N GLY A 155 -14.56 23.02 -3.89
CA GLY A 155 -13.56 23.40 -4.90
C GLY A 155 -12.33 22.50 -4.96
N ALA A 156 -12.20 21.52 -4.06
CA ALA A 156 -11.22 20.45 -4.24
C ALA A 156 -11.58 19.59 -5.45
N ASP A 157 -10.59 18.93 -6.03
CA ASP A 157 -10.74 17.99 -7.13
C ASP A 157 -11.02 16.57 -6.63
N ALA A 158 -10.47 16.23 -5.47
CA ALA A 158 -10.68 14.94 -4.82
C ALA A 158 -10.58 15.04 -3.28
N VAL A 159 -11.25 14.12 -2.60
CA VAL A 159 -11.13 13.92 -1.15
C VAL A 159 -10.67 12.49 -0.90
N VAL A 160 -9.53 12.32 -0.24
CA VAL A 160 -9.12 11.03 0.32
C VAL A 160 -9.63 10.94 1.75
N ASN A 161 -10.66 10.13 1.96
CA ASN A 161 -11.36 10.04 3.22
C ASN A 161 -10.86 8.85 4.07
N LEU A 162 -9.90 9.08 4.96
CA LEU A 162 -9.36 8.06 5.88
C LEU A 162 -10.22 7.85 7.13
N VAL A 163 -11.23 8.70 7.38
CA VAL A 163 -12.21 8.49 8.47
C VAL A 163 -13.14 7.30 8.16
N GLY A 164 -13.23 6.91 6.88
CA GLY A 164 -14.03 5.78 6.41
C GLY A 164 -15.40 6.19 5.84
N SER A 165 -16.12 5.20 5.34
CA SER A 165 -17.41 5.37 4.63
C SER A 165 -18.64 5.43 5.54
N GLY A 166 -18.47 5.29 6.86
CA GLY A 166 -19.56 5.22 7.83
C GLY A 166 -19.79 6.52 8.61
N GLY A 167 -21.07 6.79 8.95
CA GLY A 167 -21.43 7.82 9.92
C GLY A 167 -21.60 9.23 9.35
N ARG A 168 -21.36 10.24 10.19
CA ARG A 168 -21.68 11.67 9.95
C ARG A 168 -20.89 12.31 8.80
N PHE A 169 -19.87 11.62 8.28
CA PHE A 169 -19.01 12.08 7.19
C PHE A 169 -19.14 11.22 5.92
N ALA A 170 -20.20 10.40 5.83
CA ALA A 170 -20.50 9.64 4.64
C ALA A 170 -20.78 10.59 3.47
N TRP A 171 -19.99 10.46 2.41
CA TRP A 171 -20.14 11.25 1.19
C TRP A 171 -20.84 10.43 0.11
N SER A 172 -21.69 11.08 -0.70
CA SER A 172 -22.31 10.40 -1.84
C SER A 172 -21.25 10.00 -2.87
N ARG A 173 -21.25 8.75 -3.33
CA ARG A 173 -20.29 8.26 -4.35
C ARG A 173 -20.36 9.00 -5.69
N HIS A 174 -21.38 9.83 -5.90
CA HIS A 174 -21.59 10.60 -7.15
C HIS A 174 -21.56 12.12 -6.93
N ALA A 175 -21.26 12.59 -5.72
CA ALA A 175 -21.09 14.00 -5.47
C ALA A 175 -19.69 14.46 -5.90
N ALA A 176 -19.59 15.73 -6.31
CA ALA A 176 -18.32 16.41 -6.45
C ALA A 176 -17.92 17.05 -5.11
N PRO A 177 -16.62 17.04 -4.74
CA PRO A 177 -15.50 16.33 -5.37
C PRO A 177 -15.60 14.80 -5.28
N ALA A 178 -14.83 14.12 -6.15
CA ALA A 178 -14.69 12.67 -6.09
C ALA A 178 -14.11 12.23 -4.74
N VAL A 179 -14.73 11.23 -4.11
CA VAL A 179 -14.29 10.72 -2.80
C VAL A 179 -13.67 9.35 -2.95
N ILE A 180 -12.46 9.22 -2.41
CA ILE A 180 -11.68 8.00 -2.36
C ILE A 180 -11.69 7.51 -0.92
N VAL A 181 -12.17 6.30 -0.69
CA VAL A 181 -12.25 5.68 0.64
C VAL A 181 -11.42 4.40 0.62
N PRO A 182 -10.56 4.16 1.63
CA PRO A 182 -9.82 2.90 1.73
C PRO A 182 -10.77 1.70 1.85
N ASP A 183 -10.54 0.70 1.02
CA ASP A 183 -11.08 -0.65 1.20
C ASP A 183 -10.03 -1.52 1.89
N THR A 184 -10.13 -1.64 3.22
CA THR A 184 -9.14 -2.39 4.01
C THR A 184 -9.06 -3.88 3.66
N GLY A 185 -10.06 -4.43 2.96
CA GLY A 185 -10.05 -5.81 2.50
C GLY A 185 -9.43 -6.00 1.12
N ARG A 186 -9.41 -4.96 0.28
CA ARG A 186 -8.91 -5.03 -1.10
C ARG A 186 -7.58 -4.30 -1.26
N ASP A 187 -7.49 -3.06 -0.81
CA ASP A 187 -6.41 -2.14 -1.17
C ASP A 187 -5.02 -2.64 -0.79
N PRO A 188 -4.81 -3.24 0.41
CA PRO A 188 -3.50 -3.79 0.75
C PRO A 188 -3.00 -4.87 -0.20
N LEU A 189 -3.89 -5.57 -0.91
CA LEU A 189 -3.56 -6.69 -1.79
C LEU A 189 -3.19 -6.27 -3.21
N LEU A 190 -3.50 -5.04 -3.63
CA LEU A 190 -3.35 -4.63 -5.03
C LEU A 190 -1.88 -4.52 -5.45
N ALA A 191 -1.02 -4.01 -4.57
CA ALA A 191 0.41 -3.86 -4.82
C ALA A 191 1.27 -4.92 -4.13
N LEU A 192 0.75 -5.58 -3.10
CA LEU A 192 1.54 -6.44 -2.22
C LEU A 192 2.26 -7.59 -2.95
N PRO A 193 1.61 -8.41 -3.81
CA PRO A 193 2.31 -9.52 -4.46
C PRO A 193 3.43 -9.04 -5.38
N GLY A 194 3.21 -7.95 -6.14
CA GLY A 194 4.22 -7.39 -7.05
C GLY A 194 5.41 -6.79 -6.29
N LEU A 195 5.15 -6.08 -5.20
CA LEU A 195 6.21 -5.61 -4.30
C LEU A 195 7.01 -6.78 -3.74
N LEU A 196 6.35 -7.77 -3.14
CA LEU A 196 7.07 -8.92 -2.57
C LEU A 196 7.90 -9.66 -3.63
N LEU A 197 7.40 -9.78 -4.85
CA LEU A 197 8.15 -10.37 -5.96
C LEU A 197 9.41 -9.57 -6.32
N ALA A 198 9.35 -8.24 -6.30
CA ALA A 198 10.53 -7.39 -6.49
C ALA A 198 11.54 -7.56 -5.34
N PHE A 199 11.08 -7.53 -4.09
CA PHE A 199 11.97 -7.70 -2.92
C PHE A 199 12.56 -9.10 -2.82
N ALA A 200 11.85 -10.13 -3.28
CA ALA A 200 12.37 -11.49 -3.38
C ALA A 200 13.54 -11.59 -4.39
N ARG A 201 13.53 -10.73 -5.43
CA ARG A 201 14.64 -10.61 -6.40
C ARG A 201 15.77 -9.72 -5.87
N HIS A 202 15.51 -8.89 -4.87
CA HIS A 202 16.42 -7.87 -4.31
C HIS A 202 16.36 -7.86 -2.77
N PRO A 203 16.91 -8.88 -2.08
CA PRO A 203 16.69 -9.08 -0.64
C PRO A 203 17.29 -7.97 0.24
N ASP A 204 18.30 -7.25 -0.22
CA ASP A 204 18.91 -6.13 0.51
C ASP A 204 18.15 -4.79 0.31
N ALA A 205 17.09 -4.80 -0.49
CA ALA A 205 16.29 -3.61 -0.77
C ALA A 205 15.53 -3.13 0.47
N ARG A 206 15.31 -1.82 0.54
CA ARG A 206 14.40 -1.20 1.50
C ARG A 206 13.28 -0.52 0.78
N LEU A 207 12.07 -0.56 1.36
CA LEU A 207 10.95 0.18 0.83
C LEU A 207 11.19 1.69 1.00
N THR A 208 11.19 2.40 -0.11
CA THR A 208 11.32 3.85 -0.17
C THR A 208 10.07 4.46 -0.79
N ILE A 209 9.89 5.77 -0.60
CA ILE A 209 8.81 6.53 -1.23
C ILE A 209 8.88 6.45 -2.76
N ASP A 210 10.08 6.39 -3.36
CA ASP A 210 10.25 6.24 -4.80
C ASP A 210 9.69 4.91 -5.33
N ILE A 211 9.94 3.80 -4.61
CA ILE A 211 9.41 2.47 -4.95
C ILE A 211 7.89 2.48 -4.82
N GLN A 212 7.37 3.01 -3.71
CA GLN A 212 5.93 3.09 -3.47
C GLN A 212 5.24 3.96 -4.54
N HIS A 213 5.86 5.09 -4.92
CA HIS A 213 5.35 5.96 -5.98
C HIS A 213 5.37 5.27 -7.35
N ALA A 214 6.44 4.56 -7.70
CA ALA A 214 6.52 3.77 -8.93
C ALA A 214 5.43 2.69 -8.99
N CYS A 215 5.17 2.00 -7.87
CA CYS A 215 4.06 1.05 -7.77
C CYS A 215 2.69 1.73 -7.92
N ALA A 216 2.51 2.93 -7.37
CA ALA A 216 1.25 3.68 -7.50
C ALA A 216 0.98 4.07 -8.95
N LEU A 217 2.01 4.50 -9.70
CA LEU A 217 1.93 4.78 -11.12
C LEU A 217 1.59 3.51 -11.94
N ALA A 218 2.27 2.40 -11.65
CA ALA A 218 2.01 1.12 -12.31
C ALA A 218 0.58 0.62 -12.07
N LEU A 219 0.06 0.80 -10.85
CA LEU A 219 -1.30 0.45 -10.48
C LEU A 219 -2.33 1.37 -11.16
N ALA A 220 -2.09 2.68 -11.20
CA ALA A 220 -2.95 3.63 -11.90
C ALA A 220 -3.01 3.32 -13.41
N ALA A 221 -1.86 3.06 -14.04
CA ALA A 221 -1.78 2.68 -15.45
C ALA A 221 -2.47 1.33 -15.74
N GLY A 222 -2.50 0.42 -14.76
CA GLY A 222 -3.20 -0.85 -14.85
C GLY A 222 -4.70 -0.81 -14.53
N THR A 223 -5.25 0.36 -14.20
CA THR A 223 -6.62 0.46 -13.73
C THR A 223 -7.65 0.44 -14.88
N PRO A 224 -8.61 -0.50 -14.90
CA PRO A 224 -9.66 -0.55 -15.92
C PRO A 224 -10.52 0.71 -15.95
N ALA A 225 -11.01 1.08 -17.14
CA ALA A 225 -11.93 2.20 -17.31
C ALA A 225 -13.16 2.07 -16.39
N GLY A 226 -13.55 3.18 -15.77
CA GLY A 226 -14.67 3.23 -14.81
C GLY A 226 -14.33 2.85 -13.37
N GLU A 227 -13.13 2.31 -13.09
CA GLU A 227 -12.70 1.95 -11.72
C GLU A 227 -11.63 2.90 -11.19
N GLN A 228 -11.63 3.27 -9.90
CA GLN A 228 -10.54 4.11 -9.37
C GLN A 228 -9.23 3.33 -9.20
N VAL A 229 -9.33 2.04 -8.90
CA VAL A 229 -8.25 1.05 -8.86
C VAL A 229 -8.82 -0.30 -9.29
N PRO A 230 -7.99 -1.28 -9.71
CA PRO A 230 -8.47 -2.61 -10.05
C PRO A 230 -9.24 -3.25 -8.89
N ARG A 231 -10.29 -4.02 -9.19
CA ARG A 231 -11.07 -4.74 -8.17
C ARG A 231 -10.27 -5.81 -7.43
N ARG A 232 -9.29 -6.43 -8.09
CA ARG A 232 -8.46 -7.50 -7.56
C ARG A 232 -7.10 -7.50 -8.28
N PRO A 233 -6.04 -8.00 -7.64
CA PRO A 233 -4.79 -8.26 -8.34
C PRO A 233 -4.94 -9.44 -9.31
N ASP A 234 -4.15 -9.42 -10.39
CA ASP A 234 -3.96 -10.52 -11.33
C ASP A 234 -2.48 -10.60 -11.74
N HIS A 235 -2.06 -11.69 -12.41
CA HIS A 235 -0.66 -11.87 -12.77
C HIS A 235 -0.08 -10.72 -13.62
N PRO A 236 -0.75 -10.21 -14.66
CA PRO A 236 -0.23 -9.07 -15.43
C PRO A 236 0.00 -7.81 -14.60
N LEU A 237 -0.91 -7.51 -13.66
CA LEU A 237 -0.72 -6.38 -12.75
C LEU A 237 0.44 -6.63 -11.79
N VAL A 238 0.57 -7.83 -11.24
CA VAL A 238 1.65 -8.21 -10.32
C VAL A 238 3.02 -8.04 -10.97
N GLU A 239 3.21 -8.56 -12.19
CA GLU A 239 4.48 -8.39 -12.91
C GLU A 239 4.77 -6.91 -13.20
N ARG A 240 3.77 -6.13 -13.64
CA ARG A 240 3.95 -4.69 -13.87
C ARG A 240 4.39 -3.95 -12.61
N ILE A 241 3.81 -4.27 -11.46
CA ILE A 241 4.16 -3.66 -10.18
C ILE A 241 5.57 -4.09 -9.75
N ALA A 242 5.92 -5.38 -9.93
CA ALA A 242 7.25 -5.88 -9.65
C ALA A 242 8.33 -5.22 -10.51
N ASP A 243 8.07 -5.05 -11.81
CA ASP A 243 8.97 -4.36 -12.74
C ASP A 243 9.16 -2.89 -12.36
N ALA A 244 8.07 -2.19 -12.05
CA ALA A 244 8.13 -0.79 -11.61
C ALA A 244 8.91 -0.62 -10.30
N ALA A 245 8.69 -1.51 -9.33
CA ALA A 245 9.46 -1.53 -8.08
C ALA A 245 10.95 -1.81 -8.33
N THR A 246 11.26 -2.78 -9.20
CA THR A 246 12.63 -3.16 -9.57
C THR A 246 13.37 -2.02 -10.26
N LEU A 247 12.70 -1.29 -11.16
CA LEU A 247 13.27 -0.10 -11.80
C LEU A 247 13.56 1.00 -10.78
N ALA A 248 12.67 1.22 -9.81
CA ALA A 248 12.87 2.22 -8.76
C ALA A 248 13.97 1.83 -7.75
N LEU A 249 14.28 0.54 -7.59
CA LEU A 249 15.43 0.06 -6.81
C LEU A 249 16.78 0.42 -7.44
N HIS A 250 16.81 0.62 -8.76
CA HIS A 250 18.00 0.96 -9.52
C HIS A 250 17.85 2.36 -10.14
N PRO A 251 17.79 3.43 -9.34
CA PRO A 251 17.71 4.77 -9.89
C PRO A 251 18.90 4.98 -10.83
N GLN A 252 18.62 5.22 -12.11
CA GLN A 252 19.61 5.54 -13.13
C GLN A 252 20.34 6.82 -12.70
N GLY A 253 21.49 6.70 -12.03
CA GLY A 253 22.22 7.88 -11.56
C GLY A 253 23.23 7.65 -10.42
N SER A 254 24.29 6.88 -10.68
CA SER A 254 25.59 7.17 -10.08
C SER A 254 26.66 6.97 -11.15
N PRO A 255 27.17 8.06 -11.78
CA PRO A 255 28.43 7.94 -12.49
C PRO A 255 29.51 7.57 -11.47
N ARG A 256 30.18 6.44 -11.72
CA ARG A 256 31.48 6.17 -11.10
C ARG A 256 32.53 7.15 -11.62
#